data_AF-A0A7S2DZA5-F1
#
_entry.id   AF-A0A7S2DZA5-F1
#
_cell.length_a   1.000
_cell.length_b   1.000
_cell.length_c   1.000
_cell.angle_alpha   90.00
_cell.angle_beta   90.00
_cell.angle_gamma   90.00
#
_symmetry.space_group_name_H-M   'P 1'
#
loop_
_entity.id
_entity.type
_entity.pdbx_description
1 polymer ?
#
loop_
_entity_poly.entity_id
_entity_poly.type
_entity_poly.pdbx_seq_one_letter_code
_entity_poly.pdbx_strand_id
1 'polypeptide(L)'
;TSISISTTFSRPPSLCVVSPNGQERCGGEYIQAIGEVANGQPVWRQKGGRCWLYSGSNGAWILGGSEAKEKNFNCARGVIYSKEPHGGSMPDKVGCVWLRLGGSKFHEDSAIRVSVKPSP
;
A
#
# COMPACT_ATOMS: atom_id res chain seq x y z
N THR A 1 18.34 -11.54 -34.48
CA THR A 1 18.73 -10.59 -33.42
C THR A 1 17.65 -10.61 -32.35
N SER A 2 17.88 -11.31 -31.25
CA SER A 2 16.89 -11.50 -30.19
C SER A 2 16.89 -10.30 -29.27
N ILE A 3 15.74 -9.65 -29.10
CA ILE A 3 15.57 -8.55 -28.14
C ILE A 3 15.43 -9.17 -26.75
N SER A 4 16.45 -8.98 -25.91
CA SER A 4 16.38 -9.26 -24.49
C SER A 4 15.41 -8.28 -23.85
N ILE A 5 14.22 -8.75 -23.48
CA ILE A 5 13.25 -7.95 -22.73
C ILE A 5 13.78 -7.89 -21.29
N SER A 6 14.51 -6.82 -20.98
CA SER A 6 14.95 -6.53 -19.62
C SER A 6 13.72 -6.44 -18.71
N THR A 7 13.60 -7.36 -17.77
CA THR A 7 12.61 -7.32 -16.69
C THR A 7 12.92 -6.12 -15.80
N THR A 8 12.41 -4.95 -16.18
CA THR A 8 12.44 -3.78 -15.31
C THR A 8 11.67 -4.13 -14.05
N PHE A 9 12.31 -3.93 -12.90
CA PHE A 9 11.76 -4.03 -11.54
C PHE A 9 10.64 -2.97 -11.39
N SER A 10 9.53 -3.18 -12.09
CA SER A 10 8.54 -2.14 -12.34
C SER A 10 7.67 -1.99 -11.10
N ARG A 11 7.75 -0.80 -10.50
CA ARG A 11 6.78 -0.34 -9.50
C ARG A 11 5.38 -0.56 -10.11
N PRO A 12 4.51 -1.36 -9.50
CA PRO A 12 3.27 -1.75 -10.15
C PRO A 12 2.39 -0.51 -10.38
N PRO A 13 1.91 -0.27 -11.62
CA PRO A 13 1.11 0.92 -11.91
C PRO A 13 -0.26 0.89 -11.20
N SER A 14 -0.76 -0.31 -10.93
CA SER A 14 -2.00 -0.53 -10.20
C SER A 14 -1.92 -1.72 -9.25
N LEU A 15 -2.58 -1.57 -8.11
CA LEU A 15 -2.71 -2.57 -7.08
C LEU A 15 -4.20 -2.84 -6.80
N CYS A 16 -4.49 -4.04 -6.33
CA CYS A 16 -5.78 -4.40 -5.74
C CYS A 16 -5.58 -4.69 -4.26
N VAL A 17 -6.39 -4.06 -3.41
CA VAL A 17 -6.39 -4.27 -1.96
C VAL A 17 -7.68 -4.98 -1.57
N VAL A 18 -7.54 -6.08 -0.85
CA VAL A 18 -8.64 -6.79 -0.19
C VAL A 18 -8.52 -6.54 1.30
N SER A 19 -9.59 -6.10 1.94
CA SER A 19 -9.63 -5.86 3.40
C SER A 19 -11.05 -6.15 3.92
N PRO A 20 -11.38 -7.43 4.18
CA PRO A 20 -12.77 -7.84 4.36
C PRO A 20 -13.33 -7.62 5.76
N ASN A 21 -12.50 -7.25 6.75
CA ASN A 21 -12.94 -7.15 8.15
C ASN A 21 -12.73 -5.74 8.72
N GLY A 22 -13.80 -4.98 8.96
CA GLY A 22 -13.81 -3.73 9.74
C GLY A 22 -13.06 -2.52 9.16
N GLN A 23 -12.32 -2.69 8.07
CA GLN A 23 -11.70 -1.61 7.28
C GLN A 23 -12.00 -1.80 5.78
N GLU A 24 -13.20 -2.27 5.45
CA GLU A 24 -13.69 -2.57 4.10
C GLU A 24 -13.58 -1.38 3.16
N ARG A 25 -13.70 -0.16 3.71
CA ARG A 25 -13.49 1.10 2.98
C ARG A 25 -12.10 1.24 2.33
N CYS A 26 -11.10 0.50 2.81
CA CYS A 26 -9.75 0.48 2.25
C CYS A 26 -9.61 -0.52 1.09
N GLY A 27 -10.60 -1.38 0.84
CA GLY A 27 -10.60 -2.31 -0.28
C GLY A 27 -10.79 -1.63 -1.63
N GLY A 28 -10.30 -2.27 -2.69
CA GLY A 28 -10.50 -1.85 -4.07
C GLY A 28 -9.21 -1.60 -4.85
N GLU A 29 -9.35 -0.93 -5.99
CA GLU A 29 -8.24 -0.63 -6.89
C GLU A 29 -7.48 0.62 -6.44
N TYR A 30 -6.15 0.56 -6.54
CA TYR A 30 -5.24 1.65 -6.24
C TYR A 30 -4.38 1.94 -7.45
N ILE A 31 -4.29 3.20 -7.85
CA ILE A 31 -3.49 3.66 -8.99
C ILE A 31 -2.27 4.41 -8.47
N GLN A 32 -1.10 4.14 -9.03
CA GLN A 32 0.11 4.83 -8.66
C GLN A 32 -0.03 6.33 -8.91
N ALA A 33 0.25 7.14 -7.90
CA ALA A 33 0.30 8.58 -8.02
C ALA A 33 1.67 8.98 -8.58
N ILE A 34 1.74 9.15 -9.91
CA ILE A 34 3.01 9.46 -10.58
C ILE A 34 3.60 10.77 -10.06
N GLY A 35 4.88 10.75 -9.70
CA GLY A 35 5.60 11.89 -9.12
C GLY A 35 5.50 11.99 -7.60
N GLU A 36 4.58 11.26 -6.96
CA GLU A 36 4.43 11.23 -5.51
C GLU A 36 5.29 10.11 -4.91
N VAL A 37 6.02 10.43 -3.86
CA VAL A 37 6.85 9.48 -3.11
C VAL A 37 6.66 9.66 -1.61
N ALA A 38 6.75 8.56 -0.87
CA ALA A 38 6.71 8.53 0.59
C ALA A 38 7.91 7.72 1.07
N ASN A 39 8.80 8.32 1.86
CA ASN A 39 9.97 7.65 2.43
C ASN A 39 10.81 6.88 1.38
N GLY A 40 11.02 7.49 0.21
CA GLY A 40 11.79 6.91 -0.90
C GLY A 40 11.04 5.85 -1.72
N GLN A 41 9.77 5.60 -1.43
CA GLN A 41 8.94 4.60 -2.08
C GLN A 41 7.77 5.22 -2.86
N PRO A 42 7.24 4.54 -3.90
CA PRO A 42 6.04 4.97 -4.61
C PRO A 42 4.80 5.03 -3.69
N VAL A 43 3.85 5.85 -4.11
CA VAL A 43 2.55 6.03 -3.45
C VAL A 43 1.43 5.61 -4.40
N TRP A 44 0.39 4.96 -3.88
CA TRP A 44 -0.82 4.64 -4.64
C TRP A 44 -2.07 5.25 -3.99
N ARG A 45 -2.97 5.75 -4.83
CA ARG A 45 -4.25 6.33 -4.41
C ARG A 45 -5.39 5.39 -4.79
N GLN A 46 -6.31 5.16 -3.86
CA GLN A 46 -7.53 4.41 -4.12
C GLN A 46 -8.37 5.07 -5.21
N LYS A 47 -8.78 4.30 -6.21
CA LYS A 47 -9.66 4.75 -7.29
C LYS A 47 -11.08 4.94 -6.75
N GLY A 48 -11.62 6.15 -6.88
CA GLY A 48 -12.95 6.50 -6.35
C GLY A 48 -13.02 6.64 -4.83
N GLY A 49 -11.89 6.51 -4.12
CA GLY A 49 -11.83 6.53 -2.67
C GLY A 49 -10.94 7.64 -2.10
N ARG A 50 -10.75 7.60 -0.77
CA ARG A 50 -9.92 8.54 -0.01
C ARG A 50 -8.67 7.90 0.60
N CYS A 51 -8.48 6.60 0.40
CA CYS A 51 -7.34 5.89 0.96
C CYS A 51 -6.10 6.03 0.08
N TRP A 52 -4.95 6.03 0.74
CA TRP A 52 -3.62 6.07 0.16
C TRP A 52 -2.82 4.90 0.72
N LEU A 53 -2.10 4.19 -0.14
CA LEU A 53 -1.11 3.20 0.23
C LEU A 53 0.28 3.83 0.05
N TYR A 54 1.04 3.90 1.14
CA TYR A 54 2.32 4.59 1.18
C TYR A 54 3.28 3.94 2.18
N SER A 55 4.59 4.19 2.04
CA SER A 55 5.58 3.77 3.03
C SER A 55 5.60 4.79 4.17
N GLY A 56 5.38 4.35 5.41
CA GLY A 56 5.41 5.22 6.59
C GLY A 56 6.82 5.49 7.10
N SER A 57 6.96 6.47 7.99
CA SER A 57 8.26 6.79 8.62
C SER A 57 8.83 5.66 9.50
N ASN A 58 8.01 4.68 9.86
CA ASN A 58 8.40 3.45 10.55
C ASN A 58 8.84 2.32 9.59
N GLY A 59 8.88 2.57 8.29
CA GLY A 59 9.24 1.60 7.26
C GLY A 59 8.19 0.53 6.98
N ALA A 60 6.97 0.63 7.52
CA ALA A 60 5.86 -0.25 7.17
C ALA A 60 5.08 0.31 5.97
N TRP A 61 4.40 -0.56 5.22
CA TRP A 61 3.36 -0.13 4.29
C TRP A 61 2.11 0.25 5.08
N ILE A 62 1.49 1.37 4.74
CA ILE A 62 0.35 1.93 5.48
C ILE A 62 -0.78 2.27 4.51
N LEU A 63 -2.01 1.86 4.85
CA LEU A 63 -3.21 2.44 4.27
C LEU A 63 -3.79 3.52 5.20
N GLY A 64 -3.81 4.76 4.72
CA GLY A 64 -4.25 5.93 5.47
C GLY A 64 -5.15 6.86 4.65
N GLY A 65 -5.79 7.81 5.34
CA GLY A 65 -6.65 8.82 4.70
C GLY A 65 -5.87 10.01 4.13
N SER A 66 -6.59 11.04 3.71
CA SER A 66 -6.02 12.30 3.17
C SER A 66 -5.10 13.04 4.14
N GLU A 67 -5.27 12.87 5.46
CA GLU A 67 -4.36 13.42 6.48
C GLU A 67 -2.89 13.01 6.24
N ALA A 68 -2.65 11.81 5.68
CA ALA A 68 -1.30 11.38 5.36
C ALA A 68 -0.70 12.22 4.23
N LYS A 69 -1.50 12.58 3.22
CA LYS A 69 -1.07 13.46 2.12
C LYS A 69 -0.76 14.87 2.60
N GLU A 70 -1.57 15.43 3.50
CA GLU A 70 -1.34 16.76 4.08
C GLU A 70 0.01 16.86 4.82
N LYS A 71 0.50 15.73 5.33
CA LYS A 71 1.81 15.60 5.98
C LYS A 71 2.91 15.14 5.03
N ASN A 72 2.69 15.21 3.71
CA ASN A 72 3.61 14.70 2.68
C ASN A 72 4.04 13.24 2.94
N PHE A 73 3.13 12.43 3.48
CA PHE A 73 3.36 11.03 3.88
C PHE A 73 4.49 10.83 4.91
N ASN A 74 4.99 11.90 5.53
CA ASN A 74 5.98 11.83 6.61
C ASN A 74 5.29 11.55 7.95
N CYS A 75 4.62 10.40 8.03
CA CYS A 75 3.96 9.94 9.23
C CYS A 75 3.82 8.42 9.22
N ALA A 76 3.45 7.87 10.37
CA ALA A 76 3.01 6.48 10.51
C ALA A 76 1.52 6.43 10.89
N ARG A 77 0.67 7.22 10.21
CA ARG A 77 -0.77 7.33 10.50
C ARG A 77 -1.62 6.63 9.44
N GLY A 78 -2.25 5.55 9.83
CA GLY A 78 -3.19 4.81 9.01
C GLY A 78 -4.07 3.89 9.83
N VAL A 79 -4.88 3.14 9.11
CA VAL A 79 -5.82 2.17 9.67
C VAL A 79 -5.46 0.74 9.32
N ILE A 80 -4.55 0.53 8.37
CA ILE A 80 -3.98 -0.78 8.04
C ILE A 80 -2.47 -0.62 7.86
N TYR A 81 -1.68 -1.58 8.36
CA TYR A 81 -0.22 -1.58 8.32
C TYR A 81 0.30 -2.96 7.92
N SER A 82 1.41 -3.04 7.20
CA SER A 82 2.20 -4.28 7.21
C SER A 82 2.76 -4.48 8.62
N LYS A 83 2.70 -5.71 9.16
CA LYS A 83 3.18 -5.99 10.53
C LYS A 83 4.67 -5.68 10.68
N GLU A 84 5.45 -5.92 9.63
CA GLU A 84 6.89 -5.72 9.62
C GLU A 84 7.31 -4.61 8.66
N PRO A 85 8.47 -3.97 8.89
CA PRO A 85 9.07 -3.06 7.94
C PRO A 85 9.33 -3.75 6.59
N HIS A 86 9.04 -3.06 5.49
CA HIS A 86 9.05 -3.66 4.16
C HIS A 86 10.47 -3.86 3.59
N GLY A 87 11.50 -3.22 4.14
CA GLY A 87 12.89 -3.41 3.72
C GLY A 87 13.15 -3.12 2.24
N GLY A 88 12.38 -2.22 1.64
CA GLY A 88 12.39 -1.92 0.20
C GLY A 88 11.48 -2.81 -0.67
N SER A 89 10.87 -3.85 -0.11
CA SER A 89 9.89 -4.69 -0.81
C SER A 89 8.61 -3.92 -1.12
N MET A 90 8.06 -4.12 -2.32
CA MET A 90 6.76 -3.56 -2.74
C MET A 90 5.61 -4.14 -1.90
N PRO A 91 4.46 -3.45 -1.79
CA PRO A 91 3.38 -3.87 -0.90
C PRO A 91 2.73 -5.20 -1.31
N ASP A 92 2.81 -5.59 -2.58
CA ASP A 92 2.36 -6.91 -3.06
C ASP A 92 3.37 -8.04 -2.76
N LYS A 93 4.57 -7.70 -2.27
CA LYS A 93 5.68 -8.62 -2.03
C LYS A 93 5.99 -8.84 -0.55
N VAL A 94 5.41 -8.06 0.36
CA VAL A 94 5.63 -8.29 1.79
C VAL A 94 5.03 -9.63 2.20
N GLY A 95 5.83 -10.49 2.83
CA GLY A 95 5.42 -11.83 3.28
C GLY A 95 4.81 -11.85 4.68
N CYS A 96 4.68 -10.69 5.34
CA CYS A 96 4.11 -10.58 6.68
C CYS A 96 2.58 -10.45 6.65
N VAL A 97 1.96 -10.71 7.80
CA VAL A 97 0.53 -10.41 8.02
C VAL A 97 0.32 -8.90 8.09
N TRP A 98 -0.89 -8.44 7.78
CA TRP A 98 -1.27 -7.04 7.94
C TRP A 98 -2.00 -6.84 9.27
N LEU A 99 -1.86 -5.64 9.83
CA LEU A 99 -2.57 -5.18 11.01
C LEU A 99 -3.68 -4.23 10.57
N ARG A 100 -4.87 -4.31 11.17
CA ARG A 100 -5.95 -3.35 10.99
C ARG A 100 -6.39 -2.72 12.31
N LEU A 101 -6.81 -1.46 12.25
CA LEU A 101 -7.43 -0.78 13.37
C LEU A 101 -8.85 -1.34 13.57
N GLY A 102 -9.13 -1.88 14.76
CA GLY A 102 -10.45 -2.28 15.22
C GLY A 102 -10.75 -1.61 16.55
N GLY A 103 -11.74 -0.73 16.59
CA GLY A 103 -11.97 0.13 17.76
C GLY A 103 -10.72 0.96 18.07
N SER A 104 -10.12 0.73 19.24
CA SER A 104 -8.91 1.43 19.72
C SER A 104 -7.62 0.62 19.61
N LYS A 105 -7.64 -0.58 19.02
CA LYS A 105 -6.47 -1.47 18.95
C LYS A 105 -6.20 -1.97 17.54
N PHE A 106 -4.96 -2.37 17.31
CA PHE A 106 -4.57 -3.06 16.08
C PHE A 106 -4.70 -4.57 16.26
N HIS A 107 -5.27 -5.21 15.24
CA HIS A 107 -5.47 -6.65 15.17
C HIS A 107 -4.80 -7.20 13.92
N GLU A 108 -4.14 -8.34 14.04
CA GLU A 108 -3.68 -9.09 12.87
C GLU A 108 -4.87 -9.53 12.03
N ASP A 109 -4.72 -9.41 10.72
CA ASP A 109 -5.72 -9.81 9.75
C ASP A 109 -5.03 -10.41 8.53
N SER A 110 -5.01 -11.74 8.49
CA SER A 110 -4.45 -12.52 7.39
C SER A 110 -5.33 -12.53 6.14
N ALA A 111 -6.56 -12.02 6.22
CA ALA A 111 -7.44 -11.89 5.07
C ALA A 111 -7.16 -10.61 4.27
N ILE A 112 -6.39 -9.67 4.81
CA ILE A 112 -5.92 -8.50 4.07
C ILE A 112 -4.86 -8.92 3.06
N ARG A 113 -5.05 -8.54 1.79
CA ARG A 113 -4.11 -8.85 0.71
C ARG A 113 -3.90 -7.64 -0.18
N VAL A 114 -2.66 -7.45 -0.62
CA VAL A 114 -2.31 -6.50 -1.68
C VAL A 114 -1.74 -7.31 -2.83
N SER A 115 -2.24 -7.08 -4.05
CA SER A 115 -1.77 -7.75 -5.25
C SER A 115 -1.59 -6.78 -6.40
N VAL A 116 -0.69 -7.11 -7.34
CA VAL A 116 -0.60 -6.38 -8.61
C VAL A 116 -1.87 -6.59 -9.39
N LYS A 117 -2.46 -5.49 -9.87
CA LYS A 117 -3.49 -5.55 -10.89
C LYS A 117 -2.82 -5.36 -12.26
N PRO A 118 -2.86 -6.35 -13.16
CA PRO A 118 -2.37 -6.18 -14.52
C PRO A 118 -3.14 -5.04 -15.22
N SER A 119 -2.44 -4.24 -16.03
CA SER A 119 -3.13 -3.39 -16.99
C SER A 119 -3.94 -4.27 -17.96
N PRO A 120 -5.14 -3.83 -18.39
CA PRO A 120 -5.89 -4.50 -19.44
C PRO A 120 -5.08 -4.70 -20.73
#